data_AF-A0A260ZSM7-F1
#
_entry.id   AF-A0A260ZSM7-F1
#
_cell.length_a   1.000
_cell.length_b   1.000
_cell.length_c   1.000
_cell.angle_alpha   90.00
_cell.angle_beta   90.00
_cell.angle_gamma   90.00
#
_symmetry.space_group_name_H-M   'P 1'
#
loop_
_entity.id
_entity.type
_entity.pdbx_description
1 polymer ?
#
loop_
_entity_poly.entity_id
_entity_poly.type
_entity_poly.pdbx_seq_one_letter_code
_entity_poly.pdbx_strand_id
1 'polypeptide(L)'
;MGQRLCKSTPPEEEMEEVQLEERIEAPIPPPPRALPPKMIALIKSRAGIHAREGFYEDVANSYIRIAMDLRKRALRLEVLLKDLEPHRSPTDGNINVLPFRIAIQNLGSQYEDFLRVSSVKVDDSVQRRKDMASEGFKDWFIMKEVVDVMFREKCINLREIRRMVQVQKDHAEQLLQDVVDSKIPPRQERNKPVENLSTQ
;
A
#
# COMPACT_ATOMS: atom_id res chain seq x y z
N MET A 1 74.98 -4.42 34.90
CA MET A 1 74.08 -5.43 35.52
C MET A 1 72.88 -4.71 36.12
N GLY A 2 71.65 -5.22 35.90
CA GLY A 2 70.39 -4.81 36.56
C GLY A 2 69.68 -3.62 35.89
N GLN A 3 68.71 -3.80 34.98
CA GLN A 3 67.27 -4.12 35.15
C GLN A 3 66.34 -2.94 35.53
N ARG A 4 65.45 -2.63 34.57
CA ARG A 4 64.01 -2.27 34.64
C ARG A 4 63.57 -1.01 35.43
N LEU A 5 62.81 -0.14 34.75
CA LEU A 5 61.34 -0.15 34.86
C LEU A 5 60.69 0.60 33.69
N CYS A 6 59.83 -0.10 32.95
CA CYS A 6 58.86 0.46 32.02
C CYS A 6 57.77 1.23 32.77
N LYS A 7 57.23 2.29 32.14
CA LYS A 7 55.79 2.56 32.04
C LYS A 7 55.58 3.63 30.96
N SER A 8 55.37 3.16 29.74
CA SER A 8 54.75 3.92 28.65
C SER A 8 53.26 4.06 28.97
N THR A 9 52.80 5.30 29.12
CA THR A 9 51.37 5.64 29.09
C THR A 9 50.84 5.38 27.67
N PRO A 10 49.65 4.77 27.48
CA PRO A 10 49.07 4.64 26.15
C PRO A 10 48.59 6.02 25.66
N PRO A 11 48.50 6.25 24.34
CA PRO A 11 47.87 7.45 23.82
C PRO A 11 46.38 7.40 24.18
N GLU A 12 45.87 8.48 24.75
CA GLU A 12 44.43 8.70 24.89
C GLU A 12 43.84 8.72 23.49
N GLU A 13 43.14 7.64 23.13
CA GLU A 13 42.21 7.64 22.03
C GLU A 13 41.15 8.70 22.39
N GLU A 14 41.17 9.81 21.66
CA GLU A 14 40.05 10.74 21.57
C GLU A 14 38.85 9.90 21.11
N MET A 15 38.05 9.44 22.07
CA MET A 15 36.71 8.98 21.80
C MET A 15 35.96 10.16 21.22
N GLU A 16 35.82 10.18 19.89
CA GLU A 16 34.77 10.92 19.21
C GLU A 16 33.47 10.63 19.95
N GLU A 17 33.05 11.61 20.75
CA GLU A 17 31.72 11.70 21.29
C GLU A 17 30.80 11.79 20.08
N VAL A 18 30.38 10.64 19.56
CA VAL A 18 29.26 10.53 18.64
C VAL A 18 28.06 10.97 19.45
N GLN A 19 27.84 12.29 19.47
CA GLN A 19 26.57 12.87 19.82
C GLN A 19 25.57 12.22 18.87
N LEU A 20 24.91 11.17 19.35
CA LEU A 20 23.62 10.77 18.81
C LEU A 20 22.75 12.01 19.04
N GLU A 21 22.72 12.92 18.06
CA GLU A 21 21.67 13.90 17.93
C GLU A 21 20.38 13.09 17.98
N GLU A 22 19.73 13.14 19.15
CA GLU A 22 18.43 12.59 19.38
C GLU A 22 17.53 13.31 18.38
N ARG A 23 17.29 12.67 17.23
CA ARG A 23 16.54 13.28 16.13
C ARG A 23 15.16 13.59 16.68
N ILE A 24 14.92 14.86 16.95
CA ILE A 24 13.60 15.37 17.33
C ILE A 24 12.73 15.27 16.07
N GLU A 25 12.17 14.08 15.84
CA GLU A 25 11.22 13.85 14.76
C GLU A 25 9.95 14.65 15.03
N ALA A 26 9.37 15.21 13.97
CA ALA A 26 8.10 15.91 14.09
C ALA A 26 7.01 14.98 14.67
N PRO A 27 6.15 15.48 15.57
CA PRO A 27 5.07 14.70 16.14
C PRO A 27 4.12 14.22 15.04
N ILE A 28 3.67 12.97 15.14
CA ILE A 28 2.79 12.36 14.15
C ILE A 28 1.37 12.94 14.31
N PRO A 29 0.76 13.47 13.23
CA PRO A 29 -0.62 13.89 13.25
C PRO A 29 -1.58 12.79 13.71
N PRO A 30 -2.65 13.11 14.46
CA PRO A 30 -3.64 12.12 14.87
C PRO A 30 -4.35 11.51 13.64
N PRO A 31 -4.79 10.25 13.72
CA PRO A 31 -5.50 9.60 12.63
C PRO A 31 -6.85 10.29 12.35
N PRO A 32 -7.34 10.21 11.11
CA PRO A 32 -8.60 10.83 10.72
C PRO A 32 -9.82 10.20 11.39
N ARG A 33 -10.88 11.00 11.59
CA ARG A 33 -12.04 10.61 12.42
C ARG A 33 -13.02 9.65 11.75
N ALA A 34 -13.17 9.68 10.42
CA ALA A 34 -14.14 8.83 9.72
C ALA A 34 -13.81 8.64 8.23
N LEU A 35 -14.11 7.45 7.71
CA LEU A 35 -14.04 7.15 6.28
C LEU A 35 -15.18 7.84 5.49
N PRO A 36 -14.99 8.15 4.20
CA PRO A 36 -16.06 8.67 3.36
C PRO A 36 -17.27 7.70 3.27
N PRO A 37 -18.53 8.18 3.36
CA PRO A 37 -19.72 7.30 3.37
C PRO A 37 -19.81 6.36 2.16
N LYS A 38 -19.43 6.84 0.97
CA LYS A 38 -19.38 6.04 -0.26
C LYS A 38 -18.45 4.83 -0.12
N MET A 39 -17.30 5.02 0.51
CA MET A 39 -16.33 3.94 0.72
C MET A 39 -16.79 2.98 1.81
N ILE A 40 -17.44 3.48 2.86
CA ILE A 40 -18.09 2.63 3.87
C ILE A 40 -19.12 1.71 3.21
N ALA A 41 -19.94 2.23 2.30
CA ALA A 41 -20.93 1.43 1.58
C ALA A 41 -20.28 0.35 0.70
N LEU A 42 -19.19 0.68 -0.01
CA LEU A 42 -18.45 -0.28 -0.83
C LEU A 42 -17.79 -1.37 0.01
N ILE A 43 -17.18 -1.03 1.13
CA ILE A 43 -16.54 -2.00 2.04
C ILE A 43 -17.59 -2.95 2.62
N LYS A 44 -18.73 -2.41 3.07
CA LYS A 44 -19.81 -3.20 3.71
C LYS A 44 -20.65 -4.04 2.75
N SER A 45 -20.64 -3.72 1.45
CA SER A 45 -21.44 -4.49 0.50
C SER A 45 -20.94 -5.94 0.39
N ARG A 46 -21.80 -6.86 -0.04
CA ARG A 46 -21.37 -8.25 -0.27
C ARG A 46 -20.52 -8.33 -1.53
N ALA A 47 -19.41 -9.09 -1.50
CA ALA A 47 -18.68 -9.45 -2.71
C ALA A 47 -19.40 -10.56 -3.49
N GLY A 48 -19.06 -10.74 -4.76
CA GLY A 48 -19.41 -11.98 -5.46
C GLY A 48 -20.87 -12.14 -5.86
N ILE A 49 -21.54 -11.06 -6.28
CA ILE A 49 -22.84 -11.13 -6.96
C ILE A 49 -22.61 -11.69 -8.37
N HIS A 50 -23.43 -12.64 -8.81
CA HIS A 50 -23.28 -13.23 -10.15
C HIS A 50 -23.41 -12.14 -11.23
N ALA A 51 -22.43 -12.07 -12.13
CA ALA A 51 -22.50 -11.15 -13.27
C ALA A 51 -23.68 -11.50 -14.18
N ARG A 52 -24.20 -10.52 -14.91
CA ARG A 52 -25.05 -10.80 -16.07
C ARG A 52 -24.26 -11.62 -17.08
N GLU A 53 -24.90 -12.58 -17.74
CA GLU A 53 -24.26 -13.43 -18.74
C GLU A 53 -23.55 -12.59 -19.81
N GLY A 54 -22.32 -13.00 -20.18
CA GLY A 54 -21.50 -12.33 -21.21
C GLY A 54 -20.46 -11.34 -20.69
N PHE A 55 -20.52 -10.88 -19.44
CA PHE A 55 -19.59 -9.86 -18.90
C PHE A 55 -18.48 -10.42 -18.00
N TYR A 56 -18.41 -11.74 -17.82
CA TYR A 56 -17.50 -12.36 -16.85
C TYR A 56 -16.02 -12.16 -17.20
N GLU A 57 -15.63 -12.36 -18.46
CA GLU A 57 -14.22 -12.25 -18.88
C GLU A 57 -13.70 -10.82 -18.76
N ASP A 58 -14.51 -9.83 -19.13
CA ASP A 58 -14.18 -8.41 -18.97
C ASP A 58 -13.97 -8.04 -17.50
N VAL A 59 -14.79 -8.60 -16.60
CA VAL A 59 -14.70 -8.40 -15.16
C VAL A 59 -13.45 -9.09 -14.60
N ALA A 60 -13.19 -10.35 -14.96
CA ALA A 60 -12.01 -11.10 -14.52
C ALA A 60 -10.69 -10.44 -14.97
N ASN A 61 -10.62 -10.02 -16.25
CA ASN A 61 -9.48 -9.29 -16.79
C ASN A 61 -9.30 -7.93 -16.10
N SER A 62 -10.40 -7.23 -15.83
CA SER A 62 -10.36 -5.98 -15.07
C SER A 62 -9.87 -6.21 -13.64
N TYR A 63 -10.25 -7.32 -13.01
CA TYR A 63 -9.85 -7.70 -11.67
C TYR A 63 -8.33 -7.83 -11.53
N ILE A 64 -7.70 -8.58 -12.44
CA ILE A 64 -6.24 -8.79 -12.49
C ILE A 64 -5.52 -7.47 -12.81
N ARG A 65 -5.98 -6.76 -13.84
CA ARG A 65 -5.39 -5.48 -14.24
C ARG A 65 -5.39 -4.46 -13.09
N ILE A 66 -6.51 -4.35 -12.37
CA ILE A 66 -6.64 -3.40 -11.27
C ILE A 66 -5.67 -3.75 -10.14
N ALA A 67 -5.48 -5.03 -9.80
CA ALA A 67 -4.51 -5.45 -8.78
C ALA A 67 -3.06 -5.13 -9.20
N MET A 68 -2.70 -5.39 -10.46
CA MET A 68 -1.38 -5.03 -11.01
C MET A 68 -1.13 -3.52 -10.96
N ASP A 69 -2.13 -2.73 -11.35
CA ASP A 69 -2.05 -1.27 -11.29
C ASP A 69 -1.93 -0.75 -9.85
N LEU A 70 -2.58 -1.40 -8.89
CA LEU A 70 -2.48 -1.05 -7.47
C LEU A 70 -1.06 -1.23 -6.96
N ARG A 71 -0.42 -2.38 -7.26
CA ARG A 71 1.00 -2.61 -6.96
C ARG A 71 1.90 -1.58 -7.63
N LYS A 72 1.70 -1.31 -8.93
CA LYS A 72 2.49 -0.32 -9.67
C LYS A 72 2.40 1.07 -9.03
N ARG A 73 1.21 1.48 -8.58
CA ARG A 73 0.98 2.76 -7.91
C ARG A 73 1.62 2.80 -6.51
N ALA A 74 1.56 1.71 -5.75
CA ALA A 74 2.24 1.60 -4.46
C ALA A 74 3.77 1.72 -4.60
N LEU A 75 4.36 1.04 -5.60
CA LEU A 75 5.80 1.17 -5.91
C LEU A 75 6.17 2.58 -6.37
N ARG A 76 5.27 3.28 -7.08
CA ARG A 76 5.50 4.67 -7.49
C ARG A 76 5.62 5.62 -6.29
N LEU A 77 4.91 5.36 -5.18
CA LEU A 77 5.06 6.16 -3.95
C LEU A 77 6.48 6.06 -3.40
N GLU A 78 7.10 4.89 -3.39
CA GLU A 78 8.48 4.72 -2.92
C GLU A 78 9.48 5.50 -3.78
N VAL A 79 9.31 5.48 -5.10
CA VAL A 79 10.14 6.27 -6.01
C VAL A 79 10.02 7.76 -5.70
N LEU A 80 8.79 8.26 -5.56
CA LEU A 80 8.54 9.67 -5.27
C LEU A 80 8.95 10.07 -3.85
N LEU A 81 8.94 9.13 -2.90
CA LEU A 81 9.42 9.38 -1.55
C LEU A 81 10.92 9.68 -1.54
N LYS A 82 11.72 8.98 -2.35
CA LYS A 82 13.17 9.23 -2.48
C LYS A 82 13.46 10.66 -2.96
N ASP A 83 12.57 11.25 -3.75
CA ASP A 83 12.70 12.66 -4.16
C ASP A 83 12.43 13.63 -3.01
N LEU A 84 11.72 13.19 -1.96
CA LEU A 84 11.43 13.99 -0.75
C LEU A 84 12.48 13.82 0.36
N GLU A 85 13.22 12.69 0.37
CA GLU A 85 14.22 12.36 1.40
C GLU A 85 15.37 13.36 1.60
N PRO A 86 15.88 14.06 0.56
CA PRO A 86 16.90 15.10 0.72
C PRO A 86 16.43 16.30 1.53
N HIS A 87 15.12 16.50 1.63
CA HIS A 87 14.53 17.68 2.24
C HIS A 87 14.02 17.37 3.65
N ARG A 88 14.94 17.49 4.61
CA ARG A 88 14.72 17.08 6.00
C ARG A 88 14.15 18.18 6.88
N SER A 89 14.17 19.43 6.41
CA SER A 89 13.71 20.57 7.19
C SER A 89 12.47 21.25 6.59
N PRO A 90 11.52 21.71 7.41
CA PRO A 90 10.46 22.65 7.03
C PRO A 90 10.98 23.92 6.33
N THR A 91 12.25 24.26 6.54
CA THR A 91 12.94 25.44 5.99
C THR A 91 13.63 25.19 4.65
N ASP A 92 13.70 23.93 4.17
CA ASP A 92 14.19 23.62 2.83
C ASP A 92 13.15 24.14 1.82
N GLY A 93 13.35 25.37 1.39
CA GLY A 93 12.43 26.10 0.53
C GLY A 93 12.05 25.30 -0.71
N ASN A 94 10.74 25.17 -0.94
CA ASN A 94 10.11 24.60 -2.15
C ASN A 94 10.36 23.11 -2.43
N ILE A 95 10.09 22.24 -1.45
CA ILE A 95 9.81 20.83 -1.76
C ILE A 95 8.54 20.76 -2.61
N ASN A 96 8.65 20.31 -3.86
CA ASN A 96 7.49 20.07 -4.69
C ASN A 96 6.81 18.75 -4.28
N VAL A 97 5.90 18.83 -3.31
CA VAL A 97 5.15 17.68 -2.78
C VAL A 97 3.97 17.24 -3.67
N LEU A 98 3.63 18.03 -4.69
CA LEU A 98 2.47 17.79 -5.54
C LEU A 98 2.49 16.42 -6.23
N PRO A 99 3.59 15.95 -6.84
CA PRO A 99 3.65 14.63 -7.45
C PRO A 99 3.35 13.50 -6.45
N PHE A 100 3.87 13.61 -5.22
CA PHE A 100 3.63 12.62 -4.17
C PHE A 100 2.16 12.61 -3.73
N ARG A 101 1.56 13.79 -3.53
CA ARG A 101 0.13 13.91 -3.19
C ARG A 101 -0.78 13.34 -4.29
N ILE A 102 -0.49 13.64 -5.56
CA ILE A 102 -1.22 13.06 -6.70
C ILE A 102 -1.07 11.54 -6.73
N ALA A 103 0.12 11.01 -6.47
CA ALA A 103 0.33 9.56 -6.43
C ALA A 103 -0.45 8.89 -5.30
N ILE A 104 -0.54 9.51 -4.11
CA ILE A 104 -1.40 9.04 -3.02
C ILE A 104 -2.86 9.01 -3.48
N GLN A 105 -3.39 10.09 -4.04
CA GLN A 105 -4.78 10.13 -4.52
C GLN A 105 -5.07 9.04 -5.54
N ASN A 106 -4.16 8.86 -6.50
CA ASN A 106 -4.26 7.83 -7.53
C ASN A 106 -4.28 6.41 -6.97
N LEU A 107 -3.52 6.13 -5.89
CA LEU A 107 -3.55 4.84 -5.21
C LEU A 107 -4.93 4.58 -4.57
N GLY A 108 -5.51 5.60 -3.94
CA GLY A 108 -6.85 5.51 -3.34
C GLY A 108 -7.95 5.19 -4.36
N SER A 109 -7.92 5.86 -5.52
CA SER A 109 -8.84 5.58 -6.62
C SER A 109 -8.73 4.12 -7.08
N GLN A 110 -7.53 3.55 -7.07
CA GLN A 110 -7.33 2.15 -7.48
C GLN A 110 -7.92 1.15 -6.48
N TYR A 111 -7.83 1.42 -5.18
CA TYR A 111 -8.55 0.63 -4.17
C TYR A 111 -10.06 0.73 -4.36
N GLU A 112 -10.58 1.93 -4.64
CA GLU A 112 -12.02 2.12 -4.90
C GLU A 112 -12.48 1.29 -6.10
N ASP A 113 -11.72 1.30 -7.21
CA ASP A 113 -12.02 0.50 -8.38
C ASP A 113 -11.95 -1.01 -8.10
N PHE A 114 -10.98 -1.45 -7.29
CA PHE A 114 -10.89 -2.85 -6.87
C PHE A 114 -12.10 -3.28 -6.04
N LEU A 115 -12.53 -2.45 -5.08
CA LEU A 115 -13.69 -2.72 -4.25
C LEU A 115 -14.99 -2.75 -5.08
N ARG A 116 -15.10 -1.90 -6.11
CA ARG A 116 -16.22 -1.91 -7.05
C ARG A 116 -16.27 -3.21 -7.86
N VAL A 117 -15.16 -3.62 -8.48
CA VAL A 117 -15.14 -4.84 -9.30
C VAL A 117 -15.33 -6.10 -8.45
N SER A 118 -14.92 -6.07 -7.18
CA SER A 118 -15.15 -7.15 -6.20
C SER A 118 -16.63 -7.38 -5.86
N SER A 119 -17.53 -6.49 -6.28
CA SER A 119 -18.98 -6.75 -6.18
C SER A 119 -19.43 -7.93 -7.04
N VAL A 120 -18.65 -8.33 -8.06
CA VAL A 120 -18.98 -9.39 -9.00
C VAL A 120 -18.25 -10.69 -8.65
N LYS A 121 -18.89 -11.85 -8.85
CA LYS A 121 -18.27 -13.16 -8.61
C LYS A 121 -17.31 -13.54 -9.73
N VAL A 122 -16.01 -13.51 -9.41
CA VAL A 122 -14.93 -14.01 -10.27
C VAL A 122 -14.43 -15.39 -9.83
N ASP A 123 -14.52 -15.71 -8.54
CA ASP A 123 -14.25 -17.01 -7.94
C ASP A 123 -14.84 -17.02 -6.51
N ASP A 124 -14.54 -18.06 -5.72
CA ASP A 124 -14.97 -18.17 -4.32
C ASP A 124 -14.09 -17.34 -3.35
N SER A 125 -12.90 -16.90 -3.78
CA SER A 125 -11.95 -16.10 -3.00
C SER A 125 -12.21 -14.59 -3.08
N VAL A 126 -13.15 -14.13 -3.91
CA VAL A 126 -13.43 -12.70 -4.14
C VAL A 126 -13.73 -11.92 -2.87
N GLN A 127 -14.42 -12.50 -1.88
CA GLN A 127 -14.68 -11.83 -0.61
C GLN A 127 -13.39 -11.61 0.19
N ARG A 128 -12.52 -12.61 0.24
CA ARG A 128 -11.22 -12.49 0.93
C ARG A 128 -10.39 -11.35 0.35
N ARG A 129 -10.30 -11.26 -0.98
CA ARG A 129 -9.55 -10.18 -1.66
C ARG A 129 -10.21 -8.81 -1.48
N LYS A 130 -11.54 -8.76 -1.40
CA LYS A 130 -12.25 -7.54 -1.03
C LYS A 130 -11.89 -7.09 0.39
N ASP A 131 -11.81 -8.02 1.34
CA ASP A 131 -11.43 -7.71 2.72
C ASP A 131 -9.99 -7.18 2.77
N MET A 132 -9.06 -7.81 2.06
CA MET A 132 -7.67 -7.33 1.92
C MET A 132 -7.60 -5.91 1.34
N ALA A 133 -8.33 -5.65 0.23
CA ALA A 133 -8.40 -4.32 -0.36
C ALA A 133 -9.07 -3.29 0.57
N SER A 134 -10.00 -3.71 1.42
CA SER A 134 -10.66 -2.85 2.40
C SER A 134 -9.70 -2.42 3.51
N GLU A 135 -8.86 -3.32 4.01
CA GLU A 135 -7.80 -2.97 4.97
C GLU A 135 -6.76 -2.06 4.33
N GLY A 136 -6.29 -2.39 3.11
CA GLY A 136 -5.37 -1.52 2.37
C GLY A 136 -5.91 -0.11 2.14
N PHE A 137 -7.21 0.02 1.83
CA PHE A 137 -7.89 1.31 1.70
C PHE A 137 -7.94 2.09 3.03
N LYS A 138 -8.21 1.44 4.15
CA LYS A 138 -8.24 2.09 5.47
C LYS A 138 -6.87 2.68 5.82
N ASP A 139 -5.81 1.89 5.63
CA ASP A 139 -4.44 2.35 5.86
C ASP A 139 -4.04 3.44 4.88
N TRP A 140 -4.50 3.37 3.62
CA TRP A 140 -4.30 4.42 2.64
C TRP A 140 -4.96 5.72 3.07
N PHE A 141 -6.18 5.65 3.60
CA PHE A 141 -6.93 6.82 4.04
C PHE A 141 -6.24 7.50 5.22
N ILE A 142 -5.72 6.71 6.18
CA ILE A 142 -4.89 7.23 7.28
C ILE A 142 -3.66 7.92 6.70
N MET A 143 -2.92 7.24 5.81
CA MET A 143 -1.73 7.81 5.17
C MET A 143 -2.03 9.14 4.47
N LYS A 144 -3.09 9.21 3.65
CA LYS A 144 -3.49 10.43 2.94
C LYS A 144 -3.67 11.59 3.91
N GLU A 145 -4.45 11.40 4.96
CA GLU A 145 -4.81 12.46 5.90
C GLU A 145 -3.59 12.90 6.72
N VAL A 146 -2.81 11.95 7.23
CA VAL A 146 -1.59 12.22 8.00
C VAL A 146 -0.56 12.98 7.14
N VAL A 147 -0.33 12.54 5.90
CA VAL A 147 0.61 13.19 4.97
C VAL A 147 0.12 14.58 4.56
N ASP A 148 -1.19 14.76 4.30
CA ASP A 148 -1.76 16.07 3.98
C ASP A 148 -1.56 17.06 5.14
N VAL A 149 -1.69 16.61 6.40
CA VAL A 149 -1.39 17.43 7.58
C VAL A 149 0.10 17.76 7.66
N MET A 150 0.99 16.76 7.53
CA MET A 150 2.45 16.96 7.57
C MET A 150 2.91 18.02 6.57
N PHE A 151 2.39 18.00 5.35
CA PHE A 151 2.75 18.99 4.33
C PHE A 151 2.13 20.37 4.60
N ARG A 152 0.88 20.43 5.07
CA ARG A 152 0.20 21.69 5.38
C ARG A 152 0.88 22.43 6.54
N GLU A 153 1.24 21.71 7.59
CA GLU A 153 1.84 22.24 8.81
C GLU A 153 3.38 22.30 8.73
N LYS A 154 3.93 21.85 7.59
CA LYS A 154 5.38 21.75 7.33
C LYS A 154 6.11 20.92 8.39
N CYS A 155 5.46 19.96 9.03
CA CYS A 155 6.00 19.10 10.07
C CYS A 155 6.31 17.70 9.52
N ILE A 156 7.18 17.63 8.50
CA ILE A 156 7.43 16.39 7.75
C ILE A 156 8.17 15.37 8.63
N ASN A 157 7.52 14.23 8.89
CA ASN A 157 8.16 13.05 9.46
C ASN A 157 8.39 11.99 8.37
N LEU A 158 9.58 12.03 7.72
CA LEU A 158 9.93 11.13 6.63
C LEU A 158 9.96 9.65 7.04
N ARG A 159 10.29 9.35 8.29
CA ARG A 159 10.29 7.97 8.79
C ARG A 159 8.88 7.40 8.80
N GLU A 160 7.93 8.18 9.29
CA GLU A 160 6.52 7.77 9.33
C GLU A 160 5.93 7.66 7.93
N ILE A 161 6.24 8.61 7.03
CA ILE A 161 5.84 8.50 5.62
C ILE A 161 6.39 7.22 4.99
N ARG A 162 7.66 6.88 5.24
CA ARG A 162 8.27 5.63 4.74
C ARG A 162 7.56 4.39 5.27
N ARG A 163 7.22 4.37 6.56
CA ARG A 163 6.46 3.29 7.19
C ARG A 163 5.11 3.10 6.50
N MET A 164 4.36 4.17 6.29
CA MET A 164 3.04 4.12 5.64
C MET A 164 3.13 3.69 4.17
N VAL A 165 4.14 4.16 3.43
CA VAL A 165 4.38 3.72 2.05
C VAL A 165 4.72 2.23 2.00
N GLN A 166 5.51 1.71 2.94
CA GLN A 166 5.82 0.28 3.00
C GLN A 166 4.57 -0.55 3.29
N VAL A 167 3.72 -0.13 4.24
CA VAL A 167 2.42 -0.78 4.50
C VAL A 167 1.58 -0.86 3.22
N GLN A 168 1.54 0.20 2.42
CA GLN A 168 0.81 0.19 1.15
C GLN A 168 1.41 -0.75 0.10
N LYS A 169 2.73 -0.90 0.06
CA LYS A 169 3.38 -1.90 -0.79
C LYS A 169 3.01 -3.31 -0.36
N ASP A 170 3.03 -3.59 0.94
CA ASP A 170 2.74 -4.91 1.49
C ASP A 170 1.29 -5.33 1.18
N HIS A 171 0.32 -4.42 1.38
CA HIS A 171 -1.08 -4.66 1.00
C HIS A 171 -1.23 -4.95 -0.50
N ALA A 172 -0.58 -4.15 -1.34
CA ALA A 172 -0.68 -4.30 -2.79
C ALA A 172 -0.04 -5.59 -3.31
N GLU A 173 1.10 -5.98 -2.74
CA GLU A 173 1.81 -7.22 -3.09
C GLU A 173 1.00 -8.44 -2.65
N GLN A 174 0.50 -8.47 -1.40
CA GLN A 174 -0.32 -9.56 -0.90
C GLN A 174 -1.60 -9.72 -1.72
N LEU A 175 -2.25 -8.61 -2.07
CA LEU A 175 -3.45 -8.65 -2.90
C LEU A 175 -3.16 -9.21 -4.29
N LEU A 176 -2.08 -8.75 -4.96
CA LEU A 176 -1.71 -9.27 -6.27
C LEU A 176 -1.36 -10.75 -6.21
N GLN A 177 -0.59 -11.17 -5.20
CA GLN A 177 -0.21 -12.56 -5.00
C GLN A 177 -1.45 -13.44 -4.91
N ASP A 178 -2.46 -13.03 -4.13
CA ASP A 178 -3.70 -13.80 -4.00
C ASP A 178 -4.53 -13.85 -5.29
N VAL A 179 -4.55 -12.76 -6.06
CA VAL A 179 -5.21 -12.72 -7.37
C VAL A 179 -4.56 -13.71 -8.34
N VAL A 180 -3.23 -13.75 -8.38
CA VAL A 180 -2.47 -14.63 -9.28
C VAL A 180 -2.60 -16.09 -8.84
N ASP A 181 -2.52 -16.37 -7.54
CA ASP A 181 -2.58 -17.74 -7.00
C ASP A 181 -3.95 -18.39 -7.17
N SER A 182 -5.02 -17.59 -7.20
CA SER A 182 -6.38 -18.09 -7.37
C SER A 182 -6.67 -18.67 -8.76
N LYS A 183 -5.72 -18.57 -9.71
CA LYS A 183 -5.82 -19.10 -11.08
C LYS A 183 -7.20 -18.85 -11.68
N ILE A 184 -7.68 -17.59 -11.60
CA ILE A 184 -9.02 -17.19 -12.07
C ILE A 184 -9.20 -17.77 -13.48
N PRO A 185 -10.06 -18.80 -13.65
CA PRO A 185 -10.04 -19.55 -14.89
C PRO A 185 -10.64 -18.70 -16.01
N PRO A 186 -10.04 -18.65 -17.22
CA PRO A 186 -10.82 -18.38 -18.42
C PRO A 186 -11.89 -19.47 -18.49
N ARG A 187 -13.14 -19.09 -18.78
CA ARG A 187 -14.30 -19.98 -18.58
C ARG A 187 -14.05 -21.33 -19.26
N GLN A 188 -14.04 -22.43 -18.49
CA GLN A 188 -14.24 -23.75 -19.07
C GLN A 188 -15.60 -23.76 -19.76
N GLU A 189 -15.61 -24.07 -21.05
CA GLU A 189 -16.82 -24.30 -21.85
C GLU A 189 -17.74 -25.26 -21.11
N ARG A 190 -18.82 -24.75 -20.50
CA ARG A 190 -19.96 -25.59 -20.12
C ARG A 190 -20.78 -25.88 -21.39
N ASN A 191 -20.21 -26.72 -22.25
CA ASN A 191 -20.95 -27.49 -23.23
C ASN A 191 -20.72 -28.97 -22.94
N LYS A 192 -21.33 -29.45 -21.85
CA LYS A 192 -21.81 -30.84 -21.85
C LYS A 192 -23.31 -30.76 -22.10
N PRO A 193 -23.83 -31.19 -23.26
CA PRO A 193 -25.23 -31.48 -23.38
C PRO A 193 -25.52 -32.59 -22.36
N VAL A 194 -26.38 -32.26 -21.38
CA VAL A 194 -27.10 -33.28 -20.64
C VAL A 194 -28.22 -33.74 -21.56
N GLU A 195 -27.97 -34.76 -22.36
CA GLU A 195 -29.04 -35.60 -22.89
C GLU A 195 -28.73 -37.06 -22.56
N ASN A 196 -29.09 -37.40 -21.32
CA ASN A 196 -29.64 -38.71 -21.06
C ASN A 196 -31.00 -38.78 -21.77
N LEU A 197 -31.04 -39.44 -22.92
CA LEU A 197 -32.25 -40.12 -23.38
C LEU A 197 -31.89 -41.58 -23.65
N SER A 198 -31.81 -42.35 -22.57
CA SER A 198 -32.22 -43.75 -22.62
C SER A 198 -33.74 -43.75 -22.66
N THR A 199 -34.36 -44.07 -23.79
CA THR A 199 -35.39 -45.13 -23.88
C THR A 199 -35.88 -45.30 -25.32
N GLN A 200 -35.74 -46.56 -25.78
CA GLN A 200 -36.50 -47.30 -26.80
C GLN A 200 -36.27 -46.97 -28.28
#